data_AF-A0A0W0T0Q7-F1
#
_entry.id   AF-A0A0W0T0Q7-F1
#
_cell.length_a   1.000
_cell.length_b   1.000
_cell.length_c   1.000
_cell.angle_alpha   90.00
_cell.angle_beta   90.00
_cell.angle_gamma   90.00
#
_symmetry.space_group_name_H-M   'P 1'
#
loop_
_entity.id
_entity.type
_entity.pdbx_description
1 polymer ?
#
loop_
_entity_poly.entity_id
_entity_poly.type
_entity_poly.pdbx_seq_one_letter_code
_entity_poly.pdbx_strand_id
1 'polypeptide(L)'
;MKDLKSGSFNEDLRILKNFHDLSLCDLERITEISNITLQSWLNHSNSEFYQKLDATTFYYIKSRVHFDLCERGSLGLRSEVRFLHTLIHDTLTSAQKELPNYKGMIEEAINANLILLAKMNEIIAPDNREKEFYEELNKEMDEQGNVIYLQF
;
A
#
# COMPACT_ATOMS: atom_id res chain seq x y z
N MET A 1 -31.66 16.01 -5.57
CA MET A 1 -30.68 15.19 -4.84
C MET A 1 -30.14 14.18 -5.84
N LYS A 2 -28.84 14.19 -6.12
CA LYS A 2 -28.23 13.13 -6.92
C LYS A 2 -28.24 11.88 -6.06
N ASP A 3 -28.85 10.81 -6.54
CA ASP A 3 -28.72 9.48 -5.94
C ASP A 3 -27.25 9.06 -6.03
N LEU A 4 -26.50 9.33 -4.97
CA LEU A 4 -25.17 8.79 -4.76
C LEU A 4 -25.32 7.27 -4.77
N LYS A 5 -24.76 6.60 -5.78
CA LYS A 5 -24.60 5.14 -5.77
C LYS A 5 -23.74 4.79 -4.56
N SER A 6 -24.35 4.54 -3.42
CA SER A 6 -23.67 4.04 -2.23
C SER A 6 -23.38 2.55 -2.41
N GLY A 7 -22.49 2.23 -3.35
CA GLY A 7 -21.78 0.96 -3.32
C GLY A 7 -20.93 0.94 -2.04
N SER A 8 -20.88 -0.20 -1.36
CA SER A 8 -19.95 -0.39 -0.25
C SER A 8 -18.55 -0.59 -0.84
N PHE A 9 -17.50 -0.02 -0.25
CA PHE A 9 -16.12 -0.22 -0.73
C PHE A 9 -15.70 -1.69 -0.77
N ASN A 10 -16.37 -2.56 -0.02
CA ASN A 10 -16.17 -4.01 -0.13
C ASN A 10 -16.60 -4.54 -1.52
N GLU A 11 -17.67 -3.99 -2.09
CA GLU A 11 -18.13 -4.29 -3.45
C GLU A 11 -17.15 -3.73 -4.49
N ASP A 12 -16.65 -2.51 -4.28
CA ASP A 12 -15.63 -1.94 -5.16
C ASP A 12 -14.32 -2.73 -5.10
N LEU A 13 -13.92 -3.24 -3.94
CA LEU A 13 -12.78 -4.15 -3.80
C LEU A 13 -12.99 -5.45 -4.59
N ARG A 14 -14.22 -6.00 -4.57
CA ARG A 14 -14.57 -7.19 -5.35
C ARG A 14 -14.48 -6.92 -6.86
N ILE A 15 -14.99 -5.77 -7.31
CA ILE A 15 -14.90 -5.33 -8.71
C ILE A 15 -13.43 -5.16 -9.11
N LEU A 16 -12.63 -4.46 -8.30
CA LEU A 16 -11.19 -4.24 -8.54
C LEU A 16 -10.42 -5.55 -8.67
N LYS A 17 -10.64 -6.49 -7.72
CA LYS A 17 -10.02 -7.83 -7.74
C LYS A 17 -10.34 -8.57 -9.05
N ASN A 18 -11.61 -8.56 -9.46
CA ASN A 18 -12.05 -9.28 -10.66
C ASN A 18 -11.56 -8.60 -11.95
N PHE A 19 -11.53 -7.26 -11.99
CA PHE A 19 -11.05 -6.51 -13.14
C PHE A 19 -9.58 -6.80 -13.47
N HIS A 20 -8.75 -7.00 -12.43
CA HIS A 20 -7.32 -7.31 -12.56
C HIS A 20 -6.98 -8.81 -12.46
N ASP A 21 -7.99 -9.70 -12.41
CA ASP A 21 -7.84 -11.16 -12.24
C ASP A 21 -6.91 -11.55 -11.06
N LEU A 22 -7.03 -10.83 -9.93
CA LEU A 22 -6.17 -11.05 -8.77
C LEU A 22 -6.67 -12.20 -7.91
N SER A 23 -5.75 -13.07 -7.45
CA SER A 23 -6.04 -14.02 -6.38
C SER A 23 -6.08 -13.33 -5.01
N LEU A 24 -6.57 -14.04 -3.99
CA LEU A 24 -6.52 -13.53 -2.61
C LEU A 24 -5.05 -13.35 -2.15
N CYS A 25 -4.17 -14.29 -2.52
CA CYS A 25 -2.74 -14.23 -2.22
C CYS A 25 -2.07 -13.03 -2.89
N ASP A 26 -2.49 -12.65 -4.10
CA ASP A 26 -1.96 -11.45 -4.77
C ASP A 26 -2.33 -10.18 -4.00
N LEU A 27 -3.59 -10.07 -3.57
CA LEU A 27 -4.03 -8.93 -2.77
C LEU A 27 -3.30 -8.85 -1.43
N GLU A 28 -3.12 -9.97 -0.73
CA GLU A 28 -2.35 -10.01 0.52
C GLU A 28 -0.90 -9.55 0.29
N ARG A 29 -0.24 -10.04 -0.76
CA ARG A 29 1.11 -9.63 -1.12
C ARG A 29 1.20 -8.14 -1.48
N ILE A 30 0.25 -7.65 -2.29
CA ILE A 30 0.24 -6.27 -2.80
C ILE A 30 -0.03 -5.27 -1.67
N THR A 31 -0.95 -5.61 -0.77
CA THR A 31 -1.51 -4.67 0.21
C THR A 31 -0.93 -4.84 1.61
N GLU A 32 -0.28 -5.99 1.88
CA GLU A 32 0.19 -6.41 3.20
C GLU A 32 -0.95 -6.58 4.23
N ILE A 33 -2.18 -6.75 3.75
CA ILE A 33 -3.37 -7.02 4.56
C ILE A 33 -3.60 -8.53 4.60
N SER A 34 -3.86 -9.08 5.80
CA SER A 34 -4.04 -10.52 5.96
C SER A 34 -5.17 -11.09 5.10
N ASN A 35 -4.98 -12.30 4.60
CA ASN A 35 -6.01 -13.05 3.86
C ASN A 35 -7.35 -13.12 4.59
N ILE A 36 -7.35 -13.24 5.93
CA ILE A 36 -8.57 -13.33 6.73
C ILE A 36 -9.38 -12.02 6.61
N THR A 37 -8.71 -10.88 6.75
CA THR A 37 -9.34 -9.56 6.62
C THR A 37 -9.85 -9.33 5.20
N LEU A 38 -9.03 -9.62 4.18
CA LEU A 38 -9.42 -9.49 2.78
C LEU A 38 -10.62 -10.38 2.43
N GLN A 39 -10.60 -11.63 2.89
CA GLN A 39 -11.69 -12.58 2.67
C GLN A 39 -12.99 -12.14 3.36
N SER A 40 -12.89 -11.53 4.56
CA SER A 40 -14.04 -10.96 5.26
C SER A 40 -14.70 -9.85 4.44
N TRP A 41 -13.91 -8.91 3.90
CA TRP A 41 -14.45 -7.85 3.03
C TRP A 41 -15.03 -8.40 1.73
N LEU A 42 -14.33 -9.31 1.05
CA LEU A 42 -14.75 -9.86 -0.24
C LEU A 42 -16.03 -10.72 -0.16
N ASN A 43 -16.21 -11.48 0.93
CA ASN A 43 -17.38 -12.34 1.10
C ASN A 43 -18.64 -11.57 1.54
N HIS A 44 -18.47 -10.36 2.07
CA HIS A 44 -19.55 -9.59 2.69
C HIS A 44 -19.66 -8.21 2.05
N SER A 45 -19.70 -8.17 0.72
CA SER A 45 -19.61 -6.92 -0.04
C SER A 45 -20.76 -5.94 0.19
N ASN A 46 -21.95 -6.44 0.54
CA ASN A 46 -23.17 -5.65 0.74
C ASN A 46 -23.83 -5.87 2.12
N SER A 47 -23.11 -6.35 3.13
CA SER A 47 -23.70 -6.60 4.44
C SER A 47 -23.61 -5.40 5.38
N GLU A 48 -24.71 -5.09 6.06
CA GLU A 48 -24.75 -4.09 7.14
C GLU A 48 -24.17 -4.61 8.47
N PHE A 49 -24.00 -5.94 8.59
CA PHE A 49 -23.60 -6.61 9.83
C PHE A 49 -22.10 -6.91 9.93
N TYR A 50 -21.34 -6.71 8.85
CA TYR A 50 -19.91 -7.00 8.79
C TYR A 50 -19.08 -5.72 8.72
N GLN A 51 -17.80 -5.85 9.05
CA GLN A 51 -16.85 -4.75 8.99
C GLN A 51 -16.82 -4.17 7.57
N LYS A 52 -17.15 -2.88 7.47
CA LYS A 52 -17.05 -2.12 6.22
C LYS A 52 -15.62 -1.67 6.02
N LEU A 53 -15.10 -1.88 4.81
CA LEU A 53 -13.88 -1.27 4.31
C LEU A 53 -14.12 0.23 4.23
N ASP A 54 -13.23 1.02 4.83
CA ASP A 54 -13.30 2.47 4.74
C ASP A 54 -12.67 2.99 3.44
N ALA A 55 -13.02 4.22 3.07
CA ALA A 55 -12.54 4.86 1.84
C ALA A 55 -11.00 4.89 1.78
N THR A 56 -10.33 5.32 2.85
CA THR A 56 -8.86 5.43 2.91
C THR A 56 -8.20 4.11 2.54
N THR A 57 -8.62 3.04 3.21
CA THR A 57 -8.04 1.72 3.02
C THR A 57 -8.35 1.20 1.63
N PHE A 58 -9.56 1.45 1.10
CA PHE A 58 -9.90 1.11 -0.28
C PHE A 58 -9.01 1.83 -1.31
N TYR A 59 -8.88 3.15 -1.21
CA TYR A 59 -8.07 3.93 -2.15
C TYR A 59 -6.57 3.61 -2.02
N TYR A 60 -6.10 3.27 -0.81
CA TYR A 60 -4.78 2.67 -0.62
C TYR A 60 -4.63 1.37 -1.41
N ILE A 61 -5.55 0.42 -1.26
CA ILE A 61 -5.53 -0.85 -2.01
C ILE A 61 -5.57 -0.59 -3.52
N LYS A 62 -6.46 0.31 -3.99
CA LYS A 62 -6.61 0.69 -5.39
C LYS A 62 -5.30 1.24 -5.97
N SER A 63 -4.60 2.08 -5.20
CA SER A 63 -3.29 2.58 -5.60
C SER A 63 -2.24 1.45 -5.66
N ARG A 64 -2.15 0.60 -4.64
CA ARG A 64 -1.20 -0.52 -4.61
C ARG A 64 -1.42 -1.48 -5.78
N VAL A 65 -2.67 -1.80 -6.10
CA VAL A 65 -3.03 -2.63 -7.27
C VAL A 65 -2.61 -1.96 -8.59
N HIS A 66 -2.87 -0.66 -8.76
CA HIS A 66 -2.46 0.05 -9.98
C HIS A 66 -0.94 0.01 -10.19
N PHE A 67 -0.17 0.26 -9.13
CA PHE A 67 1.29 0.43 -9.23
C PHE A 67 2.10 -0.86 -9.08
N ASP A 68 1.59 -1.88 -8.39
CA ASP A 68 2.26 -3.19 -8.33
C ASP A 68 2.08 -3.98 -9.64
N LEU A 69 1.00 -3.70 -10.38
CA LEU A 69 0.71 -4.32 -11.68
C LEU A 69 1.26 -3.55 -12.89
N CYS A 70 1.71 -2.31 -12.71
CA CYS A 70 2.22 -1.48 -13.80
C CYS A 70 3.75 -1.30 -13.73
N GLU A 71 4.41 -1.54 -14.87
CA GLU A 71 5.85 -1.42 -15.09
C GLU A 71 6.52 -0.17 -14.46
N ARG A 72 7.73 -0.40 -13.90
CA ARG A 72 8.78 0.55 -13.46
C ARG A 72 8.43 2.06 -13.49
N GLY A 73 7.55 2.49 -12.58
CA GLY A 73 7.37 3.91 -12.20
C GLY A 73 8.00 4.24 -10.85
N SER A 74 7.92 5.51 -10.41
CA SER A 74 8.45 5.97 -9.11
C SER A 74 7.91 5.17 -7.92
N LEU A 75 6.63 4.80 -7.94
CA LEU A 75 6.03 3.97 -6.89
C LEU A 75 6.57 2.53 -6.86
N GLY A 76 6.77 1.91 -8.03
CA GLY A 76 7.37 0.58 -8.11
C GLY A 76 8.80 0.56 -7.56
N LEU A 77 9.59 1.57 -7.91
CA LEU A 77 10.94 1.75 -7.36
C LEU A 77 10.93 1.94 -5.83
N ARG A 78 9.97 2.70 -5.29
CA ARG A 78 9.83 2.84 -3.83
C ARG A 78 9.41 1.53 -3.16
N SER A 79 8.55 0.73 -3.78
CA SER A 79 8.21 -0.62 -3.28
C SER A 79 9.41 -1.56 -3.28
N GLU A 80 10.22 -1.57 -4.35
CA GLU A 80 11.46 -2.34 -4.42
C GLU A 80 12.46 -1.91 -3.32
N VAL A 81 12.61 -0.61 -3.10
CA VAL A 81 13.47 -0.08 -2.03
C VAL A 81 12.96 -0.48 -0.65
N ARG A 82 11.64 -0.43 -0.39
CA ARG A 82 11.06 -0.91 0.88
C ARG A 82 11.35 -2.40 1.11
N PHE A 83 11.20 -3.23 0.08
CA PHE A 83 11.51 -4.65 0.16
C PHE A 83 12.99 -4.87 0.51
N LEU A 84 13.91 -4.22 -0.20
CA LEU A 84 15.34 -4.30 0.07
C LEU A 84 15.72 -3.78 1.46
N HIS A 85 15.10 -2.67 1.88
CA HIS A 85 15.29 -2.11 3.22
C HIS A 85 14.95 -3.15 4.31
N THR A 86 13.81 -3.84 4.19
CA THR A 86 13.40 -4.86 5.16
C THR A 86 14.39 -6.01 5.22
N LEU A 87 14.82 -6.52 4.05
CA LEU A 87 15.80 -7.62 3.99
C LEU A 87 17.14 -7.23 4.62
N ILE A 88 17.62 -6.01 4.37
CA ILE A 88 18.84 -5.47 4.99
C ILE A 88 18.65 -5.32 6.50
N HIS A 89 17.52 -4.75 6.94
CA HIS A 89 17.23 -4.53 8.35
C HIS A 89 17.19 -5.84 9.15
N ASP A 90 16.51 -6.87 8.62
CA ASP A 90 16.40 -8.18 9.25
C ASP A 90 17.76 -8.88 9.34
N THR A 91 18.54 -8.78 8.26
CA THR A 91 19.90 -9.33 8.21
C THR A 91 20.80 -8.67 9.25
N LEU A 92 20.79 -7.33 9.34
CA LEU A 92 21.59 -6.58 10.31
C LEU A 92 21.16 -6.87 11.76
N THR A 93 19.85 -6.93 12.01
CA THR A 93 19.30 -7.26 13.34
C THR A 93 19.70 -8.68 13.77
N SER A 94 19.74 -9.62 12.82
CA SER A 94 20.21 -10.99 13.08
C SER A 94 21.71 -11.02 13.35
N ALA A 95 22.50 -10.33 12.51
CA ALA A 95 23.94 -10.19 12.69
C ALA A 95 24.32 -9.55 14.03
N GLN A 96 23.53 -8.58 14.53
CA GLN A 96 23.78 -7.94 15.82
C GLN A 96 23.76 -8.93 16.99
N LYS A 97 22.93 -9.98 16.89
CA LYS A 97 22.84 -11.05 17.89
C LYS A 97 24.03 -12.01 17.81
N GLU A 98 24.46 -12.34 16.59
CA GLU A 98 25.51 -13.33 16.34
C GLU A 98 26.93 -12.75 16.42
N LEU A 99 27.09 -11.44 16.18
CA LEU A 99 28.37 -10.75 16.06
C LEU A 99 28.50 -9.61 17.08
N PRO A 100 28.52 -9.89 18.40
CA PRO A 100 28.49 -8.87 19.45
C PRO A 100 29.70 -7.92 19.42
N ASN A 101 30.85 -8.38 18.91
CA ASN A 101 32.06 -7.57 18.77
C ASN A 101 31.93 -6.44 17.75
N TYR A 102 30.92 -6.51 16.86
CA TYR A 102 30.67 -5.51 15.80
C TYR A 102 29.43 -4.66 16.07
N LYS A 103 28.86 -4.72 17.29
CA LYS A 103 27.58 -4.09 17.64
C LYS A 103 27.47 -2.62 17.19
N GLY A 104 28.49 -1.80 17.45
CA GLY A 104 28.47 -0.38 17.07
C GLY A 104 28.39 -0.15 15.56
N MET A 105 29.18 -0.88 14.76
CA MET A 105 29.13 -0.80 13.30
C MET A 105 27.78 -1.28 12.74
N ILE A 106 27.21 -2.33 13.35
CA ILE A 106 25.89 -2.84 12.95
C ILE A 106 24.79 -1.83 13.28
N GLU A 107 24.85 -1.16 14.44
CA GLU A 107 23.91 -0.09 14.81
C GLU A 107 23.98 1.09 13.85
N GLU A 108 25.18 1.51 13.44
CA GLU A 108 25.37 2.55 12.43
C GLU A 108 24.75 2.15 11.08
N ALA A 109 24.95 0.91 10.64
CA ALA A 109 24.35 0.39 9.40
C ALA A 109 22.82 0.34 9.47
N ILE A 110 22.25 -0.07 10.61
CA ILE A 110 20.79 -0.06 10.84
C ILE A 110 20.27 1.38 10.75
N ASN A 111 20.93 2.34 11.41
CA ASN A 111 20.54 3.74 11.37
C ASN A 111 20.62 4.33 9.96
N ALA A 112 21.67 3.99 9.19
CA ALA A 112 21.80 4.42 7.80
C ALA A 112 20.65 3.87 6.93
N ASN A 113 20.28 2.60 7.11
CA ASN A 113 19.16 1.99 6.40
C ASN A 113 17.83 2.70 6.72
N LEU A 114 17.59 3.05 8.00
CA LEU A 114 16.40 3.80 8.41
C LEU A 114 16.36 5.21 7.81
N ILE A 115 17.50 5.90 7.73
CA ILE A 115 17.59 7.23 7.09
C ILE A 115 17.24 7.14 5.61
N LEU A 116 17.74 6.12 4.90
CA LEU A 116 17.41 5.91 3.48
C LEU A 116 15.91 5.70 3.28
N LEU A 117 15.26 4.93 4.15
CA LEU A 117 13.80 4.75 4.10
C LEU A 117 13.06 6.06 4.39
N ALA A 118 13.47 6.82 5.40
CA ALA A 118 12.85 8.09 5.75
C ALA A 118 12.98 9.14 4.62
N LYS A 119 14.05 9.06 3.83
CA LYS A 119 14.33 9.95 2.69
C LYS A 119 13.85 9.43 1.35
N MET A 120 13.14 8.32 1.33
CA MET A 120 12.78 7.62 0.10
C MET A 120 11.98 8.47 -0.89
N ASN A 121 11.05 9.31 -0.43
CA ASN A 121 10.26 10.20 -1.32
C ASN A 121 11.10 11.36 -1.90
N GLU A 122 12.18 11.76 -1.22
CA GLU A 122 13.14 12.75 -1.74
C GLU A 122 14.09 12.11 -2.76
N ILE A 123 14.47 10.85 -2.55
CA ILE A 123 15.37 10.09 -3.44
C ILE A 123 14.65 9.66 -4.71
N ILE A 124 13.40 9.20 -4.57
CA ILE A 124 12.56 8.73 -5.66
C ILE A 124 11.30 9.60 -5.68
N ALA A 125 11.41 10.75 -6.33
CA ALA A 125 10.32 11.71 -6.45
C ALA A 125 9.14 11.14 -7.27
N PRO A 126 7.90 11.60 -7.02
CA PRO A 126 6.74 11.21 -7.82
C PRO A 126 6.91 11.59 -9.29
N ASP A 127 6.73 10.61 -10.17
CA ASP A 127 6.63 10.86 -11.60
C ASP A 127 5.26 11.46 -11.99
N ASN A 128 5.11 11.89 -13.24
CA ASN A 128 3.87 12.54 -13.69
C ASN A 128 2.68 11.58 -13.68
N ARG A 129 2.90 10.29 -13.98
CA ARG A 129 1.84 9.28 -14.00
C ARG A 129 1.30 9.04 -12.59
N GLU A 130 2.18 9.01 -11.60
CA GLU A 130 1.82 8.96 -10.19
C GLU A 130 0.99 10.18 -9.76
N LYS A 131 1.42 11.38 -10.14
CA LYS A 131 0.71 12.63 -9.80
C LYS A 131 -0.70 12.65 -10.40
N GLU A 132 -0.80 12.35 -11.69
CA GLU A 132 -2.08 12.30 -12.41
C GLU A 132 -3.04 11.28 -11.77
N PHE A 133 -2.54 10.10 -11.43
CA PHE A 133 -3.34 9.07 -10.77
C PHE A 133 -3.86 9.51 -9.40
N TYR A 134 -3.03 10.13 -8.55
CA TYR A 134 -3.49 10.63 -7.26
C TYR A 134 -4.45 11.82 -7.38
N GLU A 135 -4.28 12.69 -8.38
CA GLU A 135 -5.25 13.74 -8.68
C GLU A 135 -6.60 13.17 -9.09
N GLU A 136 -6.63 12.10 -9.90
CA GLU A 136 -7.85 11.39 -10.28
C GLU A 136 -8.51 10.71 -9.08
N LEU A 137 -7.73 10.03 -8.23
CA LEU A 137 -8.25 9.41 -7.02
C LEU A 137 -8.85 10.44 -6.05
N ASN A 138 -8.18 11.58 -5.84
CA ASN A 138 -8.71 12.64 -4.97
C ASN A 138 -10.03 13.21 -5.51
N LYS A 139 -10.16 13.38 -6.83
CA LYS A 139 -11.43 13.79 -7.45
C LYS A 139 -12.54 12.75 -7.24
N GLU A 140 -12.23 11.46 -7.41
CA GLU A 140 -13.18 10.37 -7.16
C GLU A 140 -13.63 10.32 -5.69
N MET A 141 -12.70 10.53 -4.76
CA MET A 141 -12.98 10.63 -3.32
C MET A 141 -13.90 11.81 -2.98
N ASP A 142 -13.62 12.98 -3.54
CA ASP A 142 -14.42 14.21 -3.36
C ASP A 142 -15.85 14.05 -3.92
N GLU A 143 -15.99 13.46 -5.12
CA GLU A 143 -17.29 13.19 -5.75
C GLU A 143 -18.16 12.22 -4.97
N GLN A 144 -17.54 11.32 -4.20
CA GLN A 144 -18.21 10.39 -3.29
C GLN A 144 -18.48 10.98 -1.90
N GLY A 145 -18.05 12.23 -1.63
CA GLY A 145 -18.26 12.92 -0.35
C GLY A 145 -17.29 12.46 0.77
N ASN A 146 -16.14 11.89 0.42
CA ASN A 146 -15.15 11.38 1.36
C ASN A 146 -13.93 12.31 1.41
N VAL A 147 -13.59 12.87 2.58
CA VAL A 147 -12.44 13.80 2.74
C VAL A 147 -11.30 13.12 3.49
N ILE A 148 -10.28 12.63 2.77
CA ILE A 148 -8.96 12.29 3.35
C ILE A 148 -7.88 12.62 2.32
N TYR A 149 -6.88 13.41 2.74
CA TYR A 149 -5.73 13.71 1.90
C TYR A 149 -4.78 12.51 1.88
N LEU A 150 -4.67 11.82 0.75
CA LEU A 150 -3.50 10.99 0.46
C LEU A 150 -2.32 11.94 0.21
N GLN A 151 -1.64 12.36 1.27
CA GLN A 151 -0.36 13.07 1.16
C GLN A 151 0.77 12.05 1.11
N PHE A 152 1.53 12.04 0.01
CA PHE A 152 2.81 11.35 -0.12
C PHE A 152 3.94 12.35 -0.31
#